data_AF-A0A419HTT7-F1
#
_entry.id   AF-A0A419HTT7-F1
#
_cell.length_a   1.000
_cell.length_b   1.000
_cell.length_c   1.000
_cell.angle_alpha   90.00
_cell.angle_beta   90.00
_cell.angle_gamma   90.00
#
_symmetry.space_group_name_H-M   'P 1'
#
loop_
_entity.id
_entity.type
_entity.pdbx_description
1 polymer ?
#
loop_
_entity_poly.entity_id
_entity_poly.type
_entity_poly.pdbx_seq_one_letter_code
_entity_poly.pdbx_strand_id
1 'polypeptide(L)'
;MSVAINQALTLRQAFTADQPTGIRRDLARTVRSAWTLSSTEDWRFPHTRGRRGWTTRFAHRTFDRLLSAAMTDPVLAYHVAEVFALTRPPGSLATARVLRALTGRRTCGAHLSRP
;
A
#
# COMPACT_ATOMS: atom_id res chain seq x y z
N MET A 1 8.74 2.06 -9.76
CA MET A 1 8.99 3.37 -10.43
C MET A 1 7.83 3.71 -11.37
N SER A 2 6.66 4.06 -10.81
CA SER A 2 5.40 4.25 -11.59
C SER A 2 4.84 5.67 -11.46
N VAL A 3 5.25 6.43 -10.43
CA VAL A 3 4.67 7.76 -10.12
C VAL A 3 4.98 8.79 -11.19
N ALA A 4 6.24 8.88 -11.64
CA ALA A 4 6.66 9.83 -12.67
C ALA A 4 5.91 9.61 -13.99
N ILE A 5 5.68 8.34 -14.37
CA ILE A 5 4.91 7.98 -15.58
C ILE A 5 3.45 8.44 -15.43
N ASN A 6 2.82 8.14 -14.29
CA ASN A 6 1.44 8.58 -14.05
C ASN A 6 1.32 10.11 -14.05
N GLN A 7 2.28 10.83 -13.47
CA GLN A 7 2.31 12.30 -13.51
C GLN A 7 2.50 12.83 -14.94
N ALA A 8 3.40 12.23 -15.73
CA ALA A 8 3.64 12.60 -17.11
C ALA A 8 2.39 12.38 -17.99
N LEU A 9 1.65 11.29 -17.77
CA LEU A 9 0.39 11.01 -18.47
C LEU A 9 -0.71 12.01 -18.09
N THR A 10 -0.84 12.37 -16.81
CA THR A 10 -1.79 13.40 -16.35
C THR A 10 -1.45 14.77 -16.96
N LEU A 11 -0.17 15.14 -17.01
CA LEU A 11 0.26 16.38 -17.67
C LEU A 11 -0.09 16.38 -19.15
N ARG A 12 0.23 15.28 -19.86
CA ARG A 12 -0.07 15.15 -21.29
C ARG A 12 -1.56 15.36 -21.56
N GLN A 13 -2.42 14.70 -20.79
CA GLN A 13 -3.88 14.82 -20.93
C GLN A 13 -4.37 16.25 -20.74
N ALA A 14 -3.87 16.94 -19.70
CA ALA A 14 -4.28 18.31 -19.41
C ALA A 14 -3.86 19.31 -20.51
N PHE A 15 -2.67 19.13 -21.10
CA PHE A 15 -2.22 19.95 -22.24
C PHE A 15 -3.02 19.67 -23.52
N THR A 16 -3.39 18.42 -23.81
CA THR A 16 -4.27 18.12 -24.96
C THR A 16 -5.71 18.63 -24.77
N ALA A 17 -6.17 18.78 -23.53
CA ALA A 17 -7.52 19.25 -23.21
C ALA A 17 -7.62 20.78 -23.06
N ASP A 18 -6.51 21.52 -23.25
CA ASP A 18 -6.38 22.98 -23.04
C ASP A 18 -6.98 23.46 -21.70
N GLN A 19 -6.81 22.65 -20.63
CA GLN A 19 -7.29 22.93 -19.28
C GLN A 19 -6.13 23.16 -18.32
N PRO A 20 -5.56 24.38 -18.26
CA PRO A 20 -4.44 24.71 -17.38
C PRO A 20 -4.85 24.81 -15.90
N THR A 21 -6.13 25.05 -15.61
CA THR A 21 -6.64 25.19 -14.25
C THR A 21 -6.95 23.83 -13.63
N GLY A 22 -6.31 23.53 -12.48
CA GLY A 22 -6.55 22.28 -11.74
C GLY A 22 -5.47 21.21 -11.89
N ILE A 23 -4.53 21.35 -12.83
CA ILE A 23 -3.43 20.41 -13.07
C ILE A 23 -2.68 20.05 -11.79
N ARG A 24 -2.33 21.04 -10.96
CA ARG A 24 -1.66 20.81 -9.67
C ARG A 24 -2.48 19.89 -8.75
N ARG A 25 -3.80 20.05 -8.73
CA ARG A 25 -4.71 19.26 -7.90
C ARG A 25 -4.84 17.83 -8.46
N ASP A 26 -4.83 17.67 -9.78
CA ASP A 26 -4.87 16.38 -10.43
C ASP A 26 -3.57 15.60 -10.20
N LEU A 27 -2.42 16.25 -10.37
CA LEU A 27 -1.11 15.70 -10.03
C LEU A 27 -1.02 15.31 -8.55
N ALA A 28 -1.52 16.18 -7.66
CA ALA A 28 -1.57 15.89 -6.23
C ALA A 28 -2.46 14.67 -5.94
N ARG A 29 -3.58 14.49 -6.66
CA ARG A 29 -4.43 13.30 -6.52
C ARG A 29 -3.70 12.02 -6.97
N THR A 30 -2.95 12.08 -8.07
CA THR A 30 -2.19 10.93 -8.59
C THR A 30 -1.14 10.43 -7.60
N VAL A 31 -0.44 11.34 -6.91
CA VAL A 31 0.59 10.96 -5.93
C VAL A 31 0.05 10.75 -4.52
N ARG A 32 -1.21 11.11 -4.26
CA ARG A 32 -1.79 11.08 -2.92
C ARG A 32 -1.72 9.70 -2.29
N SER A 33 -2.04 8.65 -3.04
CA SER A 33 -2.02 7.26 -2.55
C SER A 33 -0.61 6.81 -2.17
N ALA A 34 0.37 7.10 -3.02
CA ALA A 34 1.79 6.84 -2.78
C ALA A 34 2.30 7.57 -1.53
N TRP A 35 1.99 8.87 -1.44
CA TRP A 35 2.37 9.70 -0.30
C TRP A 35 1.72 9.24 1.01
N THR A 36 0.44 8.87 0.96
CA THR A 36 -0.29 8.35 2.12
C THR A 36 0.30 7.03 2.59
N LEU A 37 0.62 6.12 1.66
CA LEU A 37 1.23 4.83 1.96
C LEU A 37 2.60 5.00 2.63
N SER A 38 3.49 5.79 2.02
CA SER A 38 4.84 6.06 2.54
C SER A 38 4.79 6.74 3.92
N SER A 39 4.03 7.84 4.03
CA SER A 39 3.96 8.61 5.28
C SER A 39 3.37 7.80 6.43
N THR A 40 2.45 6.87 6.14
CA THR A 40 1.88 5.98 7.16
C THR A 40 2.95 5.06 7.73
N GLU A 41 3.83 4.51 6.90
CA GLU A 41 4.93 3.66 7.34
C GLU A 41 5.99 4.45 8.11
N ASP A 42 6.30 5.68 7.68
CA ASP A 42 7.23 6.57 8.39
C ASP A 42 6.78 6.90 9.82
N TRP A 43 5.47 6.85 10.10
CA TRP A 43 4.94 7.05 11.44
C TRP A 43 5.26 5.92 12.43
N ARG A 44 5.86 4.81 11.98
CA ARG A 44 6.48 3.83 12.88
C ARG A 44 7.65 4.42 13.66
N PHE A 45 8.35 5.38 13.08
CA PHE A 45 9.54 5.96 13.71
C PHE A 45 9.14 7.03 14.74
N PRO A 46 9.67 6.96 15.98
CA PRO A 46 9.32 7.87 17.06
C PRO A 46 9.58 9.36 16.77
N HIS A 47 10.51 9.65 15.87
CA HIS A 47 10.94 11.01 15.53
C HIS A 47 10.13 11.63 14.38
N THR A 48 9.31 10.85 13.65
CA THR A 48 8.52 11.35 12.52
C THR A 48 7.35 12.20 13.01
N ARG A 49 7.34 13.50 12.68
CA ARG A 49 6.22 14.39 13.03
C ARG A 49 4.96 14.00 12.27
N GLY A 50 3.82 13.94 12.96
CA GLY A 50 2.53 13.63 12.34
C GLY A 50 1.51 13.02 13.30
N ARG A 51 0.29 12.83 12.80
CA ARG A 51 -0.82 12.32 13.61
C ARG A 51 -0.75 10.80 13.72
N ARG A 52 -0.19 10.31 14.83
CA ARG A 52 -0.23 8.89 15.19
C ARG A 52 -1.55 8.59 15.89
N GLY A 53 -2.42 7.84 15.24
CA GLY A 53 -3.74 7.50 15.76
C GLY A 53 -4.02 5.99 15.72
N TRP A 54 -5.22 5.64 16.17
CA TRP A 54 -5.73 4.26 16.09
C TRP A 54 -5.76 3.73 14.66
N THR A 55 -6.05 4.59 13.68
CA THR A 55 -6.03 4.26 12.24
C THR A 55 -4.64 3.87 11.74
N THR A 56 -3.60 4.59 12.17
CA THR A 56 -2.21 4.27 11.86
C THR A 56 -1.81 2.89 12.40
N ARG A 57 -2.17 2.60 13.67
CA ARG A 57 -1.92 1.30 14.28
C ARG A 57 -2.65 0.16 13.56
N PHE A 58 -3.90 0.39 13.17
CA PHE A 58 -4.66 -0.58 12.39
C PHE A 58 -4.03 -0.84 11.02
N ALA A 59 -3.58 0.23 10.34
CA ALA A 59 -2.88 0.11 9.07
C ALA A 59 -1.59 -0.71 9.22
N HIS A 60 -0.73 -0.40 10.19
CA HIS A 60 0.50 -1.17 10.46
C HIS A 60 0.22 -2.65 10.76
N ARG A 61 -0.73 -2.93 11.64
CA ARG A 61 -1.11 -4.31 11.99
C ARG A 61 -1.62 -5.09 10.76
N THR A 62 -2.38 -4.42 9.89
CA THR A 62 -2.88 -5.03 8.65
C THR A 62 -1.73 -5.27 7.67
N PHE A 63 -0.81 -4.31 7.54
CA PHE A 63 0.39 -4.44 6.72
C PHE A 63 1.28 -5.60 7.17
N ASP A 64 1.57 -5.70 8.47
CA ASP A 64 2.42 -6.77 9.01
C ASP A 64 1.81 -8.16 8.75
N ARG A 65 0.49 -8.29 8.88
CA ARG A 65 -0.23 -9.55 8.58
C ARG A 65 -0.22 -9.87 7.10
N LEU A 66 -0.40 -8.87 6.24
CA LEU A 66 -0.38 -9.02 4.79
C LEU A 66 1.02 -9.48 4.32
N LEU A 67 2.07 -8.84 4.82
CA LEU A 67 3.46 -9.19 4.52
C LEU A 67 3.79 -10.60 5.04
N SER A 68 3.36 -10.94 6.26
CA SER A 68 3.53 -12.28 6.80
C SER A 68 2.83 -13.36 5.96
N ALA A 69 1.62 -13.09 5.46
CA ALA A 69 0.91 -14.03 4.59
C ALA A 69 1.55 -14.14 3.19
N ALA A 70 2.09 -13.03 2.68
CA ALA A 70 2.80 -13.00 1.40
C ALA A 70 4.05 -13.90 1.39
N MET A 71 4.70 -14.10 2.54
CA MET A 71 5.84 -15.02 2.65
C MET A 71 5.48 -16.48 2.31
N THR A 72 4.20 -16.85 2.42
CA THR A 72 3.70 -18.22 2.17
C THR A 72 2.81 -18.34 0.94
N ASP A 73 2.35 -17.22 0.38
CA ASP A 73 1.44 -17.16 -0.77
C ASP A 73 2.07 -16.30 -1.88
N PRO A 74 2.66 -16.92 -2.93
CA PRO A 74 3.37 -16.20 -3.98
C PRO A 74 2.44 -15.29 -4.81
N VAL A 75 1.15 -15.63 -4.92
CA VAL A 75 0.17 -14.78 -5.62
C VAL A 75 -0.13 -13.53 -4.79
N LEU A 76 -0.25 -13.68 -3.47
CA LEU A 76 -0.35 -12.53 -2.57
C LEU A 76 0.92 -11.67 -2.62
N ALA A 77 2.11 -12.29 -2.57
CA ALA A 77 3.38 -11.58 -2.67
C ALA A 77 3.48 -10.72 -3.93
N TYR A 78 3.06 -11.26 -5.09
CA TYR A 78 3.01 -10.53 -6.34
C TYR A 78 2.09 -9.30 -6.26
N HIS A 79 0.88 -9.45 -5.72
CA HIS A 79 -0.06 -8.34 -5.57
C HIS A 79 0.41 -7.28 -4.57
N VAL A 80 1.06 -7.70 -3.49
CA VAL A 80 1.69 -6.79 -2.54
C VAL A 80 2.79 -5.98 -3.25
N ALA A 81 3.64 -6.64 -4.03
CA ALA A 81 4.69 -5.99 -4.80
C ALA A 81 4.12 -4.99 -5.83
N GLU A 82 3.02 -5.30 -6.51
CA GLU A 82 2.34 -4.37 -7.43
C GLU A 82 1.83 -3.11 -6.73
N VAL A 83 1.30 -3.23 -5.50
CA VAL A 83 0.86 -2.07 -4.73
C VAL A 83 2.03 -1.23 -4.24
N PHE A 84 3.11 -1.85 -3.75
CA PHE A 84 4.33 -1.12 -3.38
C PHE A 84 5.00 -0.48 -4.60
N ALA A 85 4.92 -1.11 -5.77
CA ALA A 85 5.38 -0.54 -7.04
C ALA A 85 4.45 0.58 -7.56
N LEU A 86 3.27 0.75 -6.94
CA LEU A 86 2.21 1.68 -7.34
C LEU A 86 1.74 1.44 -8.78
N THR A 87 1.77 0.19 -9.23
CA THR A 87 1.15 -0.25 -10.48
C THR A 87 -0.31 -0.63 -10.27
N ARG A 88 -0.69 -0.94 -9.01
CA ARG A 88 -2.08 -1.04 -8.57
C ARG A 88 -2.40 -0.08 -7.42
N PRO A 89 -3.63 0.42 -7.34
CA PRO A 89 -4.03 1.27 -6.22
C PRO A 89 -4.05 0.47 -4.91
N PRO A 90 -3.67 1.06 -3.77
CA PRO A 90 -3.62 0.36 -2.48
C PRO A 90 -4.98 -0.18 -2.02
N GLY A 91 -6.09 0.42 -2.48
CA GLY A 91 -7.44 -0.10 -2.24
C GLY A 91 -7.76 -1.42 -2.95
N SER A 92 -6.98 -1.83 -3.95
CA SER A 92 -7.20 -3.09 -4.68
C SER A 92 -6.89 -4.35 -3.85
N LEU A 93 -6.09 -4.22 -2.79
CA LEU A 93 -5.84 -5.32 -1.84
C LEU A 93 -7.01 -5.57 -0.90
N ALA A 94 -7.95 -4.62 -0.77
CA ALA A 94 -8.81 -4.50 0.41
C ALA A 94 -9.96 -5.52 0.50
N THR A 95 -10.35 -6.25 -0.54
CA THR A 95 -11.76 -6.73 -0.55
C THR A 95 -11.99 -8.24 -0.39
N ALA A 96 -10.97 -9.09 -0.36
CA ALA A 96 -11.18 -10.52 -0.03
C ALA A 96 -9.93 -11.23 0.50
N ARG A 97 -8.75 -10.83 0.02
CA ARG A 97 -7.47 -11.45 0.37
C ARG A 97 -6.91 -10.92 1.69
N VAL A 98 -7.11 -9.62 1.98
CA VAL A 98 -6.84 -9.03 3.30
C VAL A 98 -7.68 -9.71 4.38
N LEU A 99 -8.99 -9.90 4.16
CA LEU A 99 -9.84 -10.64 5.10
C LEU A 99 -9.31 -12.06 5.35
N ARG A 100 -8.90 -12.78 4.30
CA ARG A 100 -8.28 -14.12 4.42
C ARG A 100 -6.94 -14.11 5.15
N ALA A 101 -6.08 -13.10 4.93
CA ALA A 101 -4.83 -12.93 5.66
C ALA A 101 -5.06 -12.53 7.14
N LEU A 102 -6.17 -11.84 7.43
CA LEU A 102 -6.57 -11.48 8.79
C LEU A 102 -7.19 -12.67 9.55
N THR A 103 -7.83 -13.62 8.85
CA THR A 103 -8.52 -14.79 9.44
C THR A 103 -7.74 -16.10 9.33
N GLY A 104 -6.69 -16.16 8.49
CA GLY A 104 -5.83 -17.31 8.32
C GLY A 104 -5.12 -17.67 9.62
N ARG A 105 -5.55 -18.76 10.26
CA ARG A 105 -4.90 -19.31 11.45
C ARG A 105 -3.45 -19.66 11.10
N ARG A 106 -2.52 -19.19 11.91
CA ARG A 106 -1.15 -19.73 11.95
C ARG A 106 -1.29 -21.18 12.38
N THR A 107 -1.16 -22.13 11.46
CA THR A 107 -0.74 -23.47 11.83
C THR A 107 0.71 -23.34 12.28
N CYS A 108 0.90 -22.96 13.55
CA CYS A 108 2.18 -23.13 14.21
C CYS A 108 2.48 -24.62 14.11
N GLY A 109 3.48 -24.97 13.29
CA GLY A 109 3.91 -26.33 13.08
C GLY A 109 4.31 -26.94 14.42
N ALA A 110 3.41 -27.76 14.97
CA ALA A 110 3.72 -28.74 15.98
C ALA A 110 4.56 -29.84 15.30
N HIS A 111 5.86 -29.60 15.09
CA HIS A 111 6.75 -30.65 14.61
C HIS A 111 8.22 -30.46 14.98
N LEU A 112 8.51 -30.04 16.22
CA LEU A 112 9.84 -30.23 16.81
C LEU A 112 9.71 -30.50 18.31
N SER A 113 9.38 -31.75 18.66
CA SER A 113 9.71 -32.37 19.95
C SER A 113 9.31 -33.84 19.91
N ARG A 114 10.25 -34.72 19.60
CA ARG A 114 10.33 -36.02 20.27
C ARG A 114 11.82 -36.36 20.47
N PRO A 115 12.22 -36.77 21.68
CA PRO A 115 13.60 -37.12 22.02
C PRO A 115 14.05 -38.41 21.32
#